data_AF-A0A843HM25-F1
#
_entry.id   AF-A0A843HM25-F1
#
_cell.length_a   1.000
_cell.length_b   1.000
_cell.length_c   1.000
_cell.angle_alpha   90.00
_cell.angle_beta   90.00
_cell.angle_gamma   90.00
#
_symmetry.space_group_name_H-M   'P 1'
#
loop_
_entity.id
_entity.type
_entity.pdbx_description
1 polymer ?
#
loop_
_entity_poly.entity_id
_entity_poly.type
_entity_poly.pdbx_seq_one_letter_code
_entity_poly.pdbx_strand_id
1 'polypeptide(L)'
;MDKNEIVEKWFREGVVQSIVKKASNGKKDAKYDDLISIVYLYLLEKPEELIQQLYQNGQYRYFIARMVMLQLTSPRSNHYYTIRRFSALSSEYDVNKPDNSDEEERKELEEVIELLPEDDKEWLKLYDYYNSKKEVVEHTGKSFFIVNNRIKKAINKAREILRKDN
;
A
#
# COMPACT_ATOMS: atom_id res chain seq x y z
N MET A 1 31.42 16.89 5.96
CA MET A 1 29.99 16.67 6.23
C MET A 1 29.75 15.18 6.17
N ASP A 2 29.17 14.63 7.23
CA ASP A 2 28.74 13.23 7.25
C ASP A 2 27.45 13.02 6.45
N LYS A 3 27.07 11.76 6.23
CA LYS A 3 25.84 11.41 5.49
C LYS A 3 24.59 12.08 6.08
N ASN A 4 24.44 12.08 7.40
CA ASN A 4 23.21 12.52 8.04
C ASN A 4 23.06 14.04 7.91
N GLU A 5 24.16 14.80 8.07
CA GLU A 5 24.20 16.24 7.83
C GLU A 5 23.82 16.59 6.38
N ILE A 6 24.29 15.80 5.41
CA ILE A 6 23.95 15.98 3.99
C ILE A 6 22.45 15.75 3.75
N VAL A 7 21.91 14.65 4.27
CA VAL A 7 20.49 14.30 4.10
C VAL A 7 19.59 15.31 4.80
N GLU A 8 19.96 15.75 6.01
CA GLU A 8 19.25 16.79 6.75
C GLU A 8 19.26 18.13 5.99
N LYS A 9 20.39 18.49 5.38
CA LYS A 9 20.47 19.66 4.50
C LYS A 9 19.49 19.55 3.34
N TRP A 10 19.46 18.41 2.64
CA TRP A 10 18.50 18.18 1.56
C TRP A 10 17.04 18.17 2.03
N PHE A 11 16.78 17.78 3.28
CA PHE A 11 15.47 17.88 3.92
C PHE A 11 15.04 19.34 4.09
N ARG A 12 15.89 20.15 4.72
CA ARG A 12 15.63 21.58 4.97
C ARG A 12 15.48 22.37 3.66
N GLU A 13 16.27 22.03 2.64
CA GLU A 13 16.21 22.65 1.31
C GLU A 13 15.01 22.21 0.47
N GLY A 14 14.21 21.24 0.94
CA GLY A 14 13.04 20.77 0.21
C GLY A 14 13.38 20.02 -1.08
N VAL A 15 14.56 19.38 -1.16
CA VAL A 15 15.07 18.78 -2.41
C VAL A 15 14.13 17.68 -2.91
N VAL A 16 13.78 16.72 -2.05
CA VAL A 16 12.92 15.59 -2.41
C VAL A 16 11.50 16.08 -2.73
N GLN A 17 10.97 17.01 -1.93
CA GLN A 17 9.67 17.64 -2.10
C GLN A 17 9.57 18.30 -3.47
N SER A 18 10.61 19.04 -3.88
CA SER A 18 10.65 19.70 -5.18
C SER A 18 10.63 18.70 -6.36
N ILE A 19 11.29 17.55 -6.19
CA ILE A 19 11.37 16.49 -7.20
C ILE A 19 10.04 15.74 -7.29
N VAL A 20 9.45 15.37 -6.16
CA VAL A 20 8.15 14.70 -6.09
C VAL A 20 7.05 15.59 -6.65
N LYS A 21 7.03 16.89 -6.31
CA LYS A 21 6.09 17.87 -6.87
C LYS A 21 6.19 17.97 -8.39
N LYS A 22 7.40 17.92 -8.95
CA LYS A 22 7.60 17.89 -10.41
C LYS A 22 7.09 16.59 -11.02
N ALA A 23 7.42 15.45 -10.40
CA ALA A 23 6.97 14.13 -10.86
C ALA A 23 5.44 13.94 -10.78
N SER A 24 4.77 14.59 -9.83
CA SER A 24 3.31 14.54 -9.67
C SER A 24 2.55 15.59 -10.49
N ASN A 25 3.24 16.39 -11.32
CA ASN A 25 2.67 17.56 -12.00
C ASN A 25 1.96 18.53 -11.04
N GLY A 26 2.50 18.70 -9.83
CA GLY A 26 1.98 19.64 -8.83
C GLY A 26 0.73 19.14 -8.08
N LYS A 27 0.28 17.91 -8.31
CA LYS A 27 -0.83 17.32 -7.55
C LYS A 27 -0.44 17.16 -6.08
N LYS A 28 -1.32 17.59 -5.18
CA LYS A 28 -1.23 17.35 -3.75
C LYS A 28 -2.07 16.13 -3.41
N ASP A 29 -1.46 15.17 -2.74
CA ASP A 29 -2.08 13.91 -2.34
C ASP A 29 -1.21 13.34 -1.23
N ALA A 30 -1.82 12.81 -0.17
CA ALA A 30 -1.11 12.26 0.99
C ALA A 30 -0.07 11.21 0.58
N LYS A 31 -0.31 10.49 -0.52
CA LYS A 31 0.65 9.52 -1.05
C LYS A 31 2.00 10.13 -1.43
N TYR A 32 2.01 11.38 -1.85
CA TYR A 32 3.24 12.06 -2.23
C TYR A 32 4.04 12.47 -0.99
N ASP A 33 3.38 12.78 0.12
CA ASP A 33 4.03 13.07 1.40
C ASP A 33 4.67 11.79 1.98
N ASP A 34 3.98 10.66 1.88
CA ASP A 34 4.56 9.36 2.25
C ASP A 34 5.74 8.98 1.33
N LEU A 35 5.62 9.25 0.03
CA LEU A 35 6.73 9.03 -0.92
C LEU A 35 7.96 9.85 -0.55
N ILE A 36 7.77 11.11 -0.14
CA ILE A 36 8.87 11.97 0.32
C ILE A 36 9.56 11.31 1.52
N SER A 37 8.80 10.87 2.52
CA SER A 37 9.32 10.20 3.71
C SER A 37 10.08 8.92 3.39
N ILE A 38 9.53 8.06 2.51
CA ILE A 38 10.16 6.83 2.05
C ILE A 38 11.51 7.11 1.36
N VAL A 39 11.56 8.13 0.51
CA VAL A 39 12.80 8.51 -0.18
C VAL A 39 13.86 8.97 0.80
N TYR A 40 13.50 9.74 1.84
CA TYR A 40 14.45 10.13 2.88
C TYR A 40 14.98 8.93 3.68
N LEU A 41 14.12 7.99 4.05
CA LEU A 41 14.55 6.74 4.69
C LEU A 41 15.55 5.98 3.83
N TYR A 42 15.27 5.83 2.53
CA TYR A 42 16.19 5.17 1.62
C TYR A 42 17.52 5.90 1.44
N LEU A 43 17.56 7.23 1.53
CA LEU A 43 18.80 7.99 1.51
C LEU A 43 19.61 7.74 2.78
N LEU A 44 18.97 7.64 3.95
CA LEU A 44 19.62 7.31 5.22
C LEU A 44 20.17 5.88 5.24
N GLU A 45 19.51 4.93 4.57
CA GLU A 45 19.97 3.55 4.43
C GLU A 45 21.16 3.38 3.47
N LYS A 46 21.51 4.38 2.65
CA LYS A 46 22.64 4.26 1.72
C LYS A 46 24.00 4.26 2.44
N PRO A 47 25.01 3.62 1.82
CA PRO A 47 26.40 3.77 2.24
C PRO A 47 26.77 5.25 2.30
N GLU A 48 27.54 5.62 3.31
CA GLU A 48 27.93 7.01 3.54
C GLU A 48 28.74 7.57 2.37
N GLU A 49 29.67 6.78 1.84
CA GLU A 49 30.54 7.16 0.73
C GLU A 49 29.73 7.55 -0.50
N LEU A 50 28.64 6.82 -0.77
CA LEU A 50 27.74 7.12 -1.89
C LEU A 50 27.07 8.48 -1.73
N ILE A 51 26.55 8.78 -0.53
CA ILE A 51 25.86 10.05 -0.26
C ILE A 51 26.85 11.22 -0.33
N GLN A 52 28.05 11.06 0.24
CA GLN A 52 29.10 12.06 0.16
C GLN A 52 29.53 12.34 -1.29
N GLN A 53 29.72 11.30 -2.10
CA GLN A 53 30.06 11.44 -3.53
C GLN A 53 28.95 12.16 -4.31
N LEU A 54 27.69 11.78 -4.10
CA LEU A 54 26.55 12.43 -4.76
C LEU A 54 26.43 13.91 -4.42
N TYR A 55 26.76 14.26 -3.18
CA TYR A 55 26.78 15.64 -2.70
C TYR A 55 27.93 16.44 -3.32
N GLN A 56 29.17 15.92 -3.24
CA GLN A 56 30.37 16.58 -3.78
C GLN A 56 30.28 16.81 -5.29
N ASN A 57 29.75 15.82 -6.01
CA ASN A 57 29.64 15.88 -7.47
C ASN A 57 28.39 16.61 -7.96
N GLY A 58 27.50 17.08 -7.07
CA GLY A 58 26.25 17.75 -7.45
C GLY A 58 25.24 16.83 -8.17
N GLN A 59 25.42 15.51 -8.12
CA GLN A 59 24.62 14.51 -8.85
C GLN A 59 23.38 14.03 -8.07
N TYR A 60 23.22 14.46 -6.82
CA TYR A 60 22.13 14.04 -5.93
C TYR A 60 20.73 14.22 -6.55
N ARG A 61 20.49 15.28 -7.33
CA ARG A 61 19.18 15.55 -7.94
C ARG A 61 18.77 14.45 -8.92
N TYR A 62 19.69 13.99 -9.76
CA TYR A 62 19.42 12.92 -10.73
C TYR A 62 19.17 11.59 -10.02
N PHE A 63 19.99 11.28 -9.01
CA PHE A 63 19.86 10.06 -8.23
C PHE A 63 18.50 10.00 -7.50
N ILE A 64 18.12 11.07 -6.82
CA ILE A 64 16.84 11.18 -6.12
C ILE A 64 15.67 11.12 -7.11
N ALA A 65 15.74 11.81 -8.24
CA ALA A 65 14.70 11.74 -9.28
C ALA A 65 14.51 10.32 -9.81
N ARG A 66 15.59 9.58 -10.06
CA ARG A 66 15.53 8.17 -10.45
C ARG A 66 14.85 7.33 -9.37
N MET A 67 15.18 7.54 -8.10
CA MET A 67 14.56 6.84 -6.98
C MET A 67 13.06 7.11 -6.89
N VAL A 68 12.64 8.37 -7.00
CA VAL A 68 11.23 8.80 -7.01
C VAL A 68 10.48 8.14 -8.18
N MET A 69 11.05 8.16 -9.38
CA MET A 69 10.42 7.53 -10.54
C MET A 69 10.29 6.01 -10.37
N LEU A 70 11.30 5.33 -9.82
CA LEU A 70 11.22 3.89 -9.54
C LEU A 70 10.11 3.58 -8.53
N GLN A 71 9.92 4.40 -7.50
CA GLN A 71 8.83 4.23 -6.54
C GLN A 71 7.45 4.47 -7.17
N LEU A 72 7.32 5.46 -8.05
CA LEU A 72 6.05 5.78 -8.74
C LEU A 72 5.66 4.77 -9.82
N THR A 73 6.64 4.19 -10.52
CA THR A 73 6.43 3.35 -11.70
C THR A 73 6.47 1.86 -11.42
N SER A 74 7.15 1.41 -10.35
CA SER A 74 7.26 -0.01 -10.06
C SER A 74 5.99 -0.53 -9.37
N PRO A 75 5.30 -1.52 -9.95
CA PRO A 75 4.17 -2.21 -9.31
C PRO A 75 4.59 -3.12 -8.14
N ARG A 76 5.89 -3.14 -7.79
CA ARG A 76 6.46 -3.84 -6.62
C ARG A 76 7.13 -2.89 -5.62
N SER A 77 6.98 -1.58 -5.78
CA SER A 77 7.54 -0.62 -4.83
C SER A 77 6.71 -0.58 -3.54
N ASN A 78 7.36 -0.25 -2.41
CA ASN A 78 6.67 -0.03 -1.13
C ASN A 78 5.60 1.07 -1.28
N HIS A 79 5.81 2.06 -2.17
CA HIS A 79 4.81 3.07 -2.49
C HIS A 79 3.53 2.49 -3.15
N TYR A 80 3.67 1.51 -4.05
CA TYR A 80 2.50 0.85 -4.68
C TYR A 80 1.74 -0.06 -3.69
N TYR A 81 2.46 -0.82 -2.87
CA TYR A 81 1.85 -1.75 -1.90
C TYR A 81 1.30 -1.07 -0.65
N THR A 82 2.02 -0.10 -0.08
CA THR A 82 1.65 0.53 1.19
C THR A 82 0.68 1.69 1.00
N ILE A 83 0.71 2.40 -0.14
CA ILE A 83 -0.11 3.60 -0.28
C ILE A 83 -1.19 3.45 -1.34
N ARG A 84 -0.91 2.88 -2.51
CA ARG A 84 -1.93 2.78 -3.56
C ARG A 84 -2.96 1.67 -3.30
N ARG A 85 -2.56 0.61 -2.59
CA ARG A 85 -3.47 -0.46 -2.13
C ARG A 85 -4.23 -0.06 -0.87
N PHE A 86 -3.58 0.58 0.11
CA PHE A 86 -4.28 1.05 1.32
C PHE A 86 -5.12 2.30 1.06
N SER A 87 -4.73 3.26 0.22
CA SER A 87 -5.62 4.40 -0.11
C SER A 87 -6.82 3.98 -0.96
N ALA A 88 -6.70 2.90 -1.74
CA ALA A 88 -7.85 2.29 -2.41
C ALA A 88 -8.75 1.50 -1.44
N LEU A 89 -8.23 1.06 -0.29
CA LEU A 89 -9.03 0.53 0.83
C LEU A 89 -9.55 1.65 1.75
N SER A 90 -8.82 2.76 1.93
CA SER A 90 -9.14 3.85 2.85
C SER A 90 -10.01 4.92 2.21
N SER A 91 -10.16 4.95 0.88
CA SER A 91 -11.23 5.75 0.26
C SER A 91 -12.62 5.18 0.54
N GLU A 92 -12.71 3.95 1.07
CA GLU A 92 -13.93 3.38 1.66
C GLU A 92 -14.04 3.63 3.18
N TYR A 93 -12.97 4.05 3.87
CA TYR A 93 -12.95 4.31 5.32
C TYR A 93 -12.60 5.78 5.62
N ASP A 94 -13.64 6.59 5.79
CA ASP A 94 -13.54 7.97 6.30
C ASP A 94 -13.10 7.95 7.77
N VAL A 95 -11.85 8.36 8.03
CA VAL A 95 -11.20 8.34 9.35
C VAL A 95 -11.81 9.36 10.34
N ASN A 96 -12.89 10.06 9.96
CA ASN A 96 -13.65 10.95 10.85
C ASN A 96 -15.02 10.39 11.27
N LYS A 97 -15.37 9.14 10.93
CA LYS A 97 -16.61 8.52 11.39
C LYS A 97 -16.40 7.98 12.82
N PRO A 98 -17.26 8.34 13.80
CA PRO A 98 -17.11 7.86 15.17
C PRO A 98 -17.21 6.32 15.24
N ASP A 99 -16.39 5.75 16.13
CA ASP A 99 -16.07 4.35 16.45
C ASP A 99 -17.25 3.45 16.88
N ASN A 100 -18.46 3.73 16.36
CA ASN A 100 -19.65 2.88 16.48
C ASN A 100 -20.06 2.25 15.14
N SER A 101 -19.47 2.65 14.00
CA SER A 101 -19.77 2.06 12.69
C SER A 101 -19.17 0.68 12.50
N ASP A 102 -18.03 0.41 13.13
CA ASP A 102 -17.27 -0.81 12.89
C ASP A 102 -17.98 -2.05 13.45
N GLU A 103 -18.74 -1.90 14.53
CA GLU A 103 -19.47 -3.02 15.15
C GLU A 103 -20.76 -3.36 14.37
N GLU A 104 -21.45 -2.34 13.81
CA GLU A 104 -22.59 -2.51 12.91
C GLU A 104 -22.17 -3.07 11.55
N GLU A 105 -21.12 -2.52 10.92
CA GLU A 105 -20.57 -3.01 9.64
C GLU A 105 -20.06 -4.45 9.77
N ARG A 106 -19.43 -4.79 10.90
CA ARG A 106 -18.94 -6.15 11.17
C ARG A 106 -20.08 -7.14 11.39
N LYS A 107 -21.18 -6.70 12.02
CA LYS A 107 -22.39 -7.49 12.18
C LYS A 107 -23.10 -7.74 10.85
N GLU A 108 -23.23 -6.73 9.99
CA GLU A 108 -23.76 -6.89 8.64
C GLU A 108 -22.91 -7.86 7.80
N LEU A 109 -21.59 -7.78 7.91
CA LEU A 109 -20.68 -8.71 7.23
C LEU A 109 -20.78 -10.14 7.77
N GLU A 110 -20.94 -10.33 9.08
CA GLU A 110 -21.19 -11.64 9.71
C GLU A 110 -22.52 -12.24 9.23
N GLU A 111 -23.59 -11.44 9.16
CA GLU A 111 -24.89 -11.87 8.65
C GLU A 111 -24.81 -12.30 7.17
N VAL A 112 -24.08 -11.56 6.34
CA VAL A 112 -23.84 -11.90 4.92
C VAL A 112 -23.02 -13.19 4.79
N ILE A 113 -22.01 -13.37 5.64
CA ILE A 113 -21.21 -14.60 5.66
C ILE A 113 -22.12 -15.79 6.01
N GLU A 114 -23.06 -15.64 6.95
CA GLU A 114 -23.99 -16.72 7.30
C GLU A 114 -24.95 -17.14 6.19
N LEU A 115 -25.26 -16.22 5.27
CA LEU A 115 -26.12 -16.48 4.11
C LEU A 115 -25.39 -17.17 2.94
N LEU A 116 -24.06 -17.26 2.98
CA LEU A 116 -23.29 -17.93 1.94
C LEU A 116 -23.41 -19.46 2.01
N PRO A 117 -23.23 -20.19 0.89
CA PRO A 117 -23.04 -21.63 0.92
C PRO A 117 -21.81 -22.02 1.75
N GLU A 118 -21.88 -23.14 2.48
CA GLU A 118 -20.84 -23.55 3.43
C GLU A 118 -19.43 -23.63 2.82
N ASP A 119 -19.33 -24.19 1.60
CA ASP A 119 -18.09 -24.20 0.82
C ASP A 119 -17.50 -22.79 0.65
N ASP A 120 -18.33 -21.80 0.32
CA ASP A 120 -17.89 -20.43 0.05
C ASP A 120 -17.55 -19.70 1.36
N LYS A 121 -18.24 -20.02 2.48
CA LYS A 121 -17.88 -19.53 3.83
C LYS A 121 -16.48 -19.97 4.22
N GLU A 122 -16.17 -21.26 4.03
CA GLU A 122 -14.87 -21.83 4.41
C GLU A 122 -13.72 -21.14 3.66
N TRP A 123 -13.88 -20.87 2.36
CA TRP A 123 -12.89 -20.15 1.57
C TRP A 123 -12.69 -18.69 2.02
N LEU A 124 -13.74 -18.01 2.45
CA LEU A 124 -13.63 -16.64 2.99
C LEU A 124 -12.98 -16.64 4.37
N LYS A 125 -13.36 -17.55 5.28
CA LYS A 125 -12.74 -17.69 6.59
C LYS A 125 -11.24 -17.97 6.49
N LEU A 126 -10.86 -18.88 5.59
CA LEU A 126 -9.44 -19.15 5.31
C LEU A 126 -8.72 -17.92 4.76
N TYR A 127 -9.34 -17.20 3.82
CA TYR A 127 -8.71 -16.02 3.25
C TYR A 127 -8.59 -14.86 4.25
N ASP A 128 -9.57 -14.68 5.11
CA ASP A 128 -9.56 -13.68 6.19
C ASP A 128 -8.46 -13.98 7.21
N TYR A 129 -8.38 -15.24 7.67
CA TYR A 129 -7.38 -15.68 8.63
C TYR A 129 -5.94 -15.50 8.14
N TYR A 130 -5.65 -15.93 6.90
CA TYR A 130 -4.30 -15.84 6.33
C TYR A 130 -4.01 -14.49 5.66
N ASN A 131 -5.04 -13.73 5.29
CA ASN A 131 -4.95 -12.49 4.51
C ASN A 131 -4.10 -12.60 3.21
N SER A 132 -3.90 -13.83 2.71
CA SER A 132 -2.96 -14.13 1.63
C SER A 132 -3.38 -15.38 0.87
N LYS A 133 -3.64 -15.24 -0.43
CA LYS A 133 -3.97 -16.38 -1.31
C LYS A 133 -2.82 -17.38 -1.43
N LYS A 134 -1.59 -16.92 -1.26
CA LYS A 134 -0.41 -17.78 -1.30
C LYS A 134 -0.34 -18.66 -0.06
N GLU A 135 -0.61 -18.10 1.11
CA GLU A 135 -0.64 -18.86 2.37
C GLU A 135 -1.83 -19.82 2.41
N VAL A 136 -2.99 -19.44 1.86
CA VAL A 136 -4.12 -20.37 1.68
C VAL A 136 -3.75 -21.52 0.73
N VAL A 137 -2.96 -21.28 -0.32
CA VAL A 137 -2.43 -22.34 -1.19
C VAL A 137 -1.50 -23.28 -0.42
N GLU A 138 -0.58 -22.71 0.37
CA GLU A 138 0.35 -23.48 1.20
C GLU A 138 -0.40 -24.33 2.25
N HIS A 139 -1.46 -23.78 2.85
CA HIS A 139 -2.28 -24.47 3.84
C HIS A 139 -3.17 -25.58 3.22
N THR A 140 -3.84 -25.28 2.11
CA THR A 140 -4.81 -26.21 1.50
C THR A 140 -4.18 -27.21 0.53
N GLY A 141 -2.93 -26.99 0.12
CA GLY A 141 -2.25 -27.77 -0.92
C GLY A 141 -2.88 -27.66 -2.31
N LYS A 142 -3.90 -26.81 -2.51
CA LYS A 142 -4.60 -26.66 -3.80
C LYS A 142 -3.86 -25.67 -4.70
N SER A 143 -4.04 -25.81 -6.01
CA SER A 143 -3.38 -24.90 -6.96
C SER A 143 -3.84 -23.44 -6.77
N PHE A 144 -2.95 -22.49 -7.03
CA PHE A 144 -3.25 -21.07 -6.93
C PHE A 144 -4.47 -20.66 -7.77
N PHE A 145 -4.65 -21.28 -8.94
CA PHE A 145 -5.81 -21.04 -9.79
C PHE A 145 -7.13 -21.42 -9.09
N ILE A 146 -7.16 -22.57 -8.41
CA ILE A 146 -8.34 -23.03 -7.66
C ILE A 146 -8.63 -22.08 -6.50
N VAL A 147 -7.62 -21.77 -5.69
CA VAL A 147 -7.76 -20.87 -4.54
C VAL A 147 -8.22 -19.47 -4.97
N ASN A 148 -7.61 -18.91 -6.01
CA ASN A 148 -7.97 -17.60 -6.53
C ASN A 148 -9.42 -17.57 -7.05
N ASN A 149 -9.86 -18.59 -7.78
CA ASN A 149 -11.22 -18.66 -8.32
C ASN A 149 -12.25 -18.85 -7.22
N ARG A 150 -11.98 -19.70 -6.22
CA ARG A 150 -12.89 -19.96 -5.10
C ARG A 150 -13.10 -18.72 -4.25
N ILE A 151 -12.01 -18.05 -3.84
CA ILE A 151 -12.10 -16.81 -3.07
C ILE A 151 -12.81 -15.71 -3.87
N LYS A 152 -12.48 -15.55 -5.16
CA LYS A 152 -13.14 -14.56 -6.03
C LYS A 152 -14.64 -14.83 -6.16
N LYS A 153 -15.03 -16.10 -6.31
CA LYS A 153 -16.43 -16.52 -6.38
C LYS A 153 -17.17 -16.20 -5.07
N ALA A 154 -16.58 -16.52 -3.93
CA ALA A 154 -17.18 -16.26 -2.62
C ALA A 154 -17.37 -14.76 -2.35
N ILE A 155 -16.36 -13.93 -2.66
CA ILE A 155 -16.45 -12.46 -2.55
C ILE A 155 -17.55 -11.90 -3.46
N ASN A 156 -17.63 -12.38 -4.70
CA ASN A 156 -18.65 -11.90 -5.63
C ASN A 156 -20.06 -12.25 -5.15
N LYS A 157 -20.27 -13.44 -4.58
CA LYS A 157 -21.55 -13.82 -3.99
C LYS A 157 -21.91 -12.99 -2.76
N ALA A 158 -20.95 -12.73 -1.87
CA ALA A 158 -21.18 -11.86 -0.71
C ALA A 158 -21.64 -10.46 -1.16
N ARG A 159 -21.01 -9.92 -2.21
CA ARG A 159 -21.40 -8.64 -2.82
C ARG A 159 -22.78 -8.67 -3.46
N GLU A 160 -23.20 -9.80 -4.02
CA GLU A 160 -24.55 -9.94 -4.58
C GLU A 160 -25.63 -9.98 -3.49
N ILE A 161 -25.32 -10.53 -2.31
CA ILE A 161 -26.22 -10.53 -1.14
C ILE A 161 -26.37 -9.10 -0.62
N LEU A 162 -25.25 -8.41 -0.35
CA LEU A 162 -25.23 -7.01 0.09
C LEU A 162 -25.96 -6.04 -0.84
N ARG A 163 -25.99 -6.34 -2.15
CA ARG A 163 -26.71 -5.53 -3.16
C ARG A 163 -28.21 -5.79 -3.21
N LYS A 164 -28.70 -6.88 -2.64
CA LYS A 164 -30.13 -7.21 -2.58
C LYS A 164 -30.82 -6.66 -1.34
N ASP A 165 -30.05 -6.35 -0.31
CA ASP A 165 -30.54 -5.78 0.96
C ASP A 165 -30.56 -4.24 0.97
N ASN A 166 -30.07 -3.59 -0.10
CA ASN A 166 -30.17 -2.15 -0.37
C ASN A 166 -31.20 -1.84 -1.48
#